data_AF-A0A4D6XVX7-F1
#
_entry.id   AF-A0A4D6XVX7-F1
#
_cell.length_a   1.000
_cell.length_b   1.000
_cell.length_c   1.000
_cell.angle_alpha   90.00
_cell.angle_beta   90.00
_cell.angle_gamma   90.00
#
_symmetry.space_group_name_H-M   'P 1'
#
loop_
_entity.id
_entity.type
_entity.pdbx_description
1 polymer ?
#
loop_
_entity_poly.entity_id
_entity_poly.type
_entity_poly.pdbx_seq_one_letter_code
_entity_poly.pdbx_strand_id
1 'polypeptide(L)'
;MKHYILFFIFNILIENFILVQFLGLCPFLGASSKIENAIGMSFATTFVILTSSVLLWCINFFILLPLDLVYLRVIVYMLIISVSVQFLETILRNTSPVLYRLLGIFLPLITTNCAVLAIPLFSLYFNHTFIECILYAISSSFGFTLVMIVFSCIRERILLSDIPVPFQGAPIVLITVSLMSIIFMGFKGLIKI
;
A
#
# COMPACT_ATOMS: atom_id res chain seq x y z
N MET A 1 16.63 -19.02 -10.12
CA MET A 1 15.90 -17.95 -10.83
C MET A 1 14.41 -18.22 -10.99
N LYS A 2 13.95 -19.41 -11.45
CA LYS A 2 12.50 -19.74 -11.50
C LYS A 2 11.78 -19.63 -10.13
N HIS A 3 12.47 -19.95 -9.04
CA HIS A 3 11.94 -19.79 -7.67
C HIS A 3 11.65 -18.34 -7.28
N TYR A 4 12.49 -17.37 -7.68
CA TYR A 4 12.27 -15.95 -7.36
C TYR A 4 11.11 -15.37 -8.16
N ILE A 5 10.93 -15.75 -9.42
CA ILE A 5 9.80 -15.30 -10.26
C ILE A 5 8.47 -15.90 -9.77
N LEU A 6 8.46 -17.16 -9.36
CA LEU A 6 7.29 -17.78 -8.71
C LEU A 6 6.98 -17.11 -7.36
N PHE A 7 7.98 -16.83 -6.54
CA PHE A 7 7.81 -16.07 -5.28
C PHE A 7 7.29 -14.64 -5.54
N PHE A 8 7.74 -14.00 -6.63
CA PHE A 8 7.34 -12.65 -7.04
C PHE A 8 5.88 -12.60 -7.50
N ILE A 9 5.46 -13.54 -8.35
CA ILE A 9 4.07 -13.68 -8.82
C ILE A 9 3.14 -14.12 -7.69
N PHE A 10 3.61 -14.98 -6.78
CA PHE A 10 2.84 -15.45 -5.63
C PHE A 10 2.60 -14.33 -4.61
N ASN A 11 3.61 -13.51 -4.29
CA ASN A 11 3.44 -12.33 -3.44
C ASN A 11 2.56 -11.25 -4.10
N ILE A 12 2.63 -11.09 -5.43
CA ILE A 12 1.82 -10.12 -6.17
C ILE A 12 0.32 -10.48 -6.15
N LEU A 13 -0.02 -11.78 -6.20
CA LEU A 13 -1.40 -12.22 -6.46
C LEU A 13 -2.08 -12.92 -5.27
N ILE A 14 -1.34 -13.60 -4.38
CA ILE A 14 -1.89 -14.56 -3.39
C ILE A 14 -1.71 -14.08 -1.95
N GLU A 15 -0.58 -13.46 -1.59
CA GLU A 15 -0.39 -12.73 -0.33
C GLU A 15 -0.77 -11.25 -0.47
N ASN A 16 -1.89 -10.96 -1.14
CA ASN A 16 -2.32 -9.59 -1.32
C ASN A 16 -2.88 -9.02 0.01
N PHE A 17 -2.00 -8.36 0.77
CA PHE A 17 -2.25 -7.73 2.08
C PHE A 17 -3.50 -6.83 2.10
N ILE A 18 -3.85 -6.24 0.96
CA ILE A 18 -4.97 -5.30 0.85
C ILE A 18 -6.33 -6.01 0.98
N LEU A 19 -6.47 -7.23 0.45
CA LEU A 19 -7.77 -7.91 0.38
C LEU A 19 -7.91 -9.08 1.35
N VAL A 20 -6.80 -9.69 1.77
CA VAL A 20 -6.83 -10.82 2.72
C VAL A 20 -6.62 -10.37 4.16
N GLN A 21 -5.90 -9.26 4.39
CA GLN A 21 -5.62 -8.73 5.74
C GLN A 21 -6.31 -7.40 6.05
N PHE A 22 -7.10 -6.83 5.12
CA PHE A 22 -7.80 -5.54 5.28
C PHE A 22 -6.89 -4.34 5.58
N LEU A 23 -5.64 -4.36 5.11
CA LEU A 23 -4.70 -3.25 5.31
C LEU A 23 -4.79 -2.23 4.17
N GLY A 24 -4.78 -0.94 4.51
CA GLY A 24 -4.73 0.15 3.52
C GLY A 24 -6.09 0.69 3.07
N LEU A 25 -7.15 0.47 3.85
CA LEU A 25 -8.49 1.01 3.58
C LEU A 25 -8.56 2.56 3.67
N CYS A 26 -7.63 3.20 4.39
CA CYS A 26 -7.63 4.66 4.60
C CYS A 26 -7.51 5.47 3.28
N PRO A 27 -6.48 5.26 2.44
CA PRO A 27 -6.42 5.90 1.12
C PRO A 27 -7.47 5.36 0.16
N PHE A 28 -7.89 4.11 0.34
CA PHE A 28 -8.88 3.44 -0.50
C PHE A 28 -10.24 4.13 -0.43
N LEU A 29 -10.70 4.52 0.77
CA LEU A 29 -11.97 5.23 0.93
C LEU A 29 -11.87 6.71 0.52
N GLY A 30 -10.73 7.35 0.79
CA GLY A 30 -10.54 8.79 0.58
C GLY A 30 -10.16 9.23 -0.85
N ALA A 31 -9.25 8.50 -1.51
CA ALA A 31 -8.61 8.96 -2.74
C ALA A 31 -9.10 8.25 -4.02
N SER A 32 -10.02 7.28 -3.91
CA SER A 32 -10.46 6.46 -5.05
C SER A 32 -11.72 6.98 -5.76
N SER A 33 -12.07 8.26 -5.59
CA SER A 33 -13.23 8.86 -6.26
C SER A 33 -12.99 9.12 -7.75
N LYS A 34 -11.72 9.28 -8.15
CA LYS A 34 -11.30 9.48 -9.54
C LYS A 34 -10.07 8.63 -9.83
N ILE A 35 -10.01 8.06 -11.04
CA ILE A 35 -8.88 7.23 -11.47
C ILE A 35 -7.57 8.00 -11.43
N GLU A 36 -7.57 9.26 -11.89
CA GLU A 36 -6.37 10.12 -11.87
C GLU A 36 -5.78 10.28 -10.46
N ASN A 37 -6.64 10.49 -9.45
CA ASN A 37 -6.22 10.61 -8.06
C ASN A 37 -5.73 9.27 -7.50
N ALA A 38 -6.41 8.17 -7.83
CA ALA A 38 -6.03 6.83 -7.40
C ALA A 38 -4.65 6.43 -7.94
N ILE A 39 -4.35 6.76 -9.21
CA ILE A 39 -3.05 6.52 -9.82
C ILE A 39 -1.97 7.34 -9.11
N GLY A 40 -2.17 8.66 -8.97
CA GLY A 40 -1.21 9.54 -8.29
C GLY A 40 -0.92 9.09 -6.85
N MET A 41 -1.96 8.72 -6.10
CA MET A 41 -1.82 8.21 -4.74
C MET A 41 -1.07 6.88 -4.70
N SER A 42 -1.38 5.95 -5.61
CA SER A 42 -0.72 4.65 -5.66
C SER A 42 0.78 4.80 -5.94
N PHE A 43 1.16 5.61 -6.94
CA PHE A 43 2.57 5.89 -7.24
C PHE A 43 3.30 6.58 -6.07
N ALA A 44 2.65 7.51 -5.37
CA ALA A 44 3.23 8.13 -4.18
C ALA A 44 3.48 7.09 -3.08
N THR A 45 2.50 6.21 -2.82
CA THR A 45 2.64 5.16 -1.79
C THR A 45 3.68 4.12 -2.17
N THR A 46 3.79 3.71 -3.44
CA THR A 46 4.80 2.73 -3.87
C THR A 46 6.22 3.27 -3.66
N PHE A 47 6.45 4.55 -3.95
CA PHE A 47 7.72 5.22 -3.69
C PHE A 47 8.07 5.25 -2.20
N VAL A 48 7.10 5.61 -1.35
CA VAL A 48 7.30 5.64 0.11
C VAL A 48 7.58 4.25 0.67
N ILE A 49 6.86 3.22 0.21
CA ILE A 49 7.06 1.83 0.65
C ILE A 49 8.46 1.34 0.27
N LEU A 50 8.89 1.56 -0.97
CA LEU A 50 10.21 1.17 -1.46
C LEU A 50 11.34 1.83 -0.66
N THR A 51 11.30 3.15 -0.55
CA THR A 51 12.32 3.94 0.16
C THR A 51 12.36 3.57 1.64
N SER A 52 11.19 3.46 2.27
CA SER A 52 11.09 3.07 3.68
C SER A 52 11.61 1.67 3.90
N SER A 53 11.30 0.69 3.04
CA SER A 53 11.75 -0.70 3.18
C SER A 53 13.26 -0.86 3.11
N VAL A 54 13.92 -0.11 2.21
CA VAL A 54 15.38 -0.10 2.09
C VAL A 54 16.02 0.48 3.34
N LEU A 55 15.56 1.66 3.78
CA LEU A 55 16.05 2.32 5.00
C LEU A 55 15.84 1.43 6.23
N LEU A 56 14.71 0.73 6.26
CA LEU A 56 14.35 -0.17 7.33
C LEU A 56 15.33 -1.30 7.52
N TRP A 57 15.66 -1.97 6.42
CA TRP A 57 16.50 -3.14 6.43
C TRP A 57 17.91 -2.74 6.89
N CYS A 58 18.41 -1.61 6.41
CA CYS A 58 19.66 -1.02 6.86
C CYS A 58 19.63 -0.72 8.36
N ILE A 59 18.63 0.01 8.86
CA ILE A 59 18.55 0.37 10.28
C ILE A 59 18.37 -0.86 11.18
N ASN A 60 17.61 -1.85 10.72
CA ASN A 60 17.39 -3.07 11.50
C ASN A 60 18.68 -3.89 11.67
N PHE A 61 19.47 -4.03 10.60
CA PHE A 61 20.71 -4.82 10.62
C PHE A 61 21.88 -4.07 11.26
N PHE A 62 22.04 -2.77 10.98
CA PHE A 62 23.17 -1.99 11.47
C PHE A 62 22.98 -1.40 12.87
N ILE A 63 21.75 -1.21 13.34
CA ILE A 63 21.47 -0.50 14.62
C ILE A 63 20.65 -1.35 15.58
N LEU A 64 19.49 -1.88 15.17
CA LEU A 64 18.60 -2.56 16.13
C LEU A 64 19.12 -3.92 16.59
N LEU A 65 19.69 -4.71 15.67
CA LEU A 65 20.27 -6.01 15.99
C LEU A 65 21.50 -5.91 16.92
N PRO A 66 22.50 -5.04 16.69
CA PRO A 66 23.66 -4.97 17.58
C PRO A 66 23.37 -4.34 18.94
N LEU A 67 22.28 -3.57 19.09
CA LEU A 67 21.89 -2.95 20.36
C LEU A 67 20.75 -3.71 21.08
N ASP A 68 20.27 -4.84 20.53
CA ASP A 68 19.13 -5.61 21.05
C ASP A 68 17.82 -4.80 21.27
N LEU A 69 17.64 -3.71 20.51
CA LEU A 69 16.52 -2.76 20.64
C LEU A 69 15.29 -3.16 19.81
N VAL A 70 15.03 -4.46 19.66
CA VAL A 70 13.98 -5.00 18.77
C VAL A 70 12.58 -4.46 19.14
N TYR A 71 12.33 -4.10 20.39
CA TYR A 71 11.06 -3.55 20.85
C TYR A 71 10.75 -2.13 20.32
N LEU A 72 11.75 -1.33 19.92
CA LEU A 72 11.53 0.01 19.36
C LEU A 72 11.23 0.02 17.86
N ARG A 73 11.19 -1.17 17.23
CA ARG A 73 11.08 -1.32 15.77
C ARG A 73 9.94 -0.48 15.17
N VAL A 74 8.73 -0.59 15.70
CA VAL A 74 7.56 0.16 15.19
C VAL A 74 7.75 1.68 15.28
N ILE A 75 8.34 2.19 16.36
CA ILE A 75 8.55 3.63 16.57
C ILE A 75 9.55 4.18 15.55
N VAL A 76 10.67 3.47 15.37
CA VAL A 76 11.69 3.82 14.37
C VAL A 76 11.09 3.83 12.96
N TYR A 77 10.15 2.92 12.69
CA TYR A 77 9.55 2.78 11.36
C TYR A 77 8.61 3.94 11.06
N MET A 78 7.81 4.36 12.05
CA MET A 78 6.98 5.55 11.93
C MET A 78 7.80 6.80 11.63
N LEU A 79 9.00 6.93 12.25
CA LEU A 79 9.91 8.04 11.95
C LEU A 79 10.44 7.98 10.51
N ILE A 80 10.88 6.80 10.04
CA ILE A 80 11.37 6.61 8.67
C ILE A 80 10.27 6.97 7.65
N ILE A 81 9.05 6.50 7.87
CA ILE A 81 7.90 6.80 7.00
C ILE A 81 7.60 8.30 7.02
N SER A 82 7.59 8.93 8.20
CA SER A 82 7.33 10.37 8.32
C SER A 82 8.35 11.20 7.53
N VAL A 83 9.64 10.88 7.64
CA VAL A 83 10.70 11.57 6.89
C VAL A 83 10.56 11.32 5.39
N SER A 84 10.24 10.09 5.00
CA SER A 84 10.07 9.71 3.58
C SER A 84 8.87 10.41 2.94
N VAL A 85 7.76 10.53 3.66
CA VAL A 85 6.58 11.28 3.18
C VAL A 85 6.85 12.78 3.14
N GLN A 86 7.57 13.34 4.12
CA GLN A 86 7.95 14.75 4.11
C GLN A 86 8.85 15.09 2.92
N PHE A 87 9.77 14.18 2.59
CA PHE A 87 10.60 14.28 1.40
C PHE A 87 9.76 14.24 0.12
N LEU A 88 8.78 13.32 0.06
CA LEU A 88 7.85 13.24 -1.06
C LEU A 88 6.99 14.51 -1.21
N GLU A 89 6.51 15.10 -0.11
CA GLU A 89 5.76 16.37 -0.13
C GLU A 89 6.57 17.47 -0.82
N THR A 90 7.84 17.59 -0.45
CA THR A 90 8.76 18.61 -0.98
C THR A 90 9.01 18.41 -2.47
N ILE A 91 9.18 17.16 -2.91
CA ILE A 91 9.33 16.82 -4.32
C ILE A 91 8.06 17.18 -5.10
N LEU A 92 6.87 16.76 -4.64
CA LEU A 92 5.63 17.03 -5.35
C LEU A 92 5.37 18.53 -5.51
N ARG A 93 5.66 19.32 -4.46
CA ARG A 93 5.49 20.77 -4.48
C ARG A 93 6.36 21.44 -5.55
N ASN A 94 7.57 20.91 -5.78
CA ASN A 94 8.52 21.48 -6.75
C ASN A 94 8.30 20.96 -8.19
N THR A 95 7.95 19.68 -8.37
CA THR A 95 7.83 19.09 -9.70
C THR A 95 6.46 19.32 -10.34
N SER A 96 5.36 19.27 -9.57
CA SER A 96 4.01 19.36 -10.14
C SER A 96 3.00 19.98 -9.16
N PRO A 97 2.77 21.30 -9.21
CA PRO A 97 1.83 21.97 -8.31
C PRO A 97 0.38 21.51 -8.50
N VAL A 98 0.03 21.04 -9.71
CA VAL A 98 -1.29 20.45 -10.00
C VAL A 98 -1.52 19.17 -9.21
N LEU A 99 -0.54 18.27 -9.20
CA LEU A 99 -0.64 17.02 -8.46
C LEU A 99 -0.62 17.28 -6.95
N TYR A 100 0.22 18.21 -6.49
CA TYR A 100 0.25 18.64 -5.09
C TYR A 100 -1.11 19.19 -4.61
N ARG A 101 -1.83 19.95 -5.44
CA ARG A 101 -3.15 20.48 -5.08
C ARG A 101 -4.21 19.39 -4.95
N LEU A 102 -4.09 18.30 -5.69
CA LEU A 102 -5.00 17.14 -5.64
C LEU A 102 -4.64 16.16 -4.51
N LEU A 103 -3.35 15.92 -4.30
CA LEU A 103 -2.84 14.90 -3.38
C LEU A 103 -2.47 15.45 -1.99
N GLY A 104 -2.24 16.77 -1.85
CA GLY A 104 -1.68 17.38 -0.63
C GLY A 104 -2.44 17.06 0.66
N ILE A 105 -3.77 16.94 0.56
CA ILE A 105 -4.64 16.57 1.70
C ILE A 105 -4.47 15.08 2.08
N PHE A 106 -4.10 14.23 1.12
CA PHE A 106 -3.93 12.79 1.29
C PHE A 106 -2.50 12.38 1.69
N LEU A 107 -1.50 13.27 1.61
CA LEU A 107 -0.13 12.95 2.03
C LEU A 107 -0.04 12.52 3.50
N PRO A 108 -0.71 13.19 4.46
CA PRO A 108 -0.78 12.71 5.85
C PRO A 108 -1.51 11.36 6.02
N LEU A 109 -2.36 10.95 5.07
CA LEU A 109 -2.96 9.62 5.07
C LEU A 109 -1.94 8.53 4.68
N ILE A 110 -0.84 8.87 4.03
CA ILE A 110 0.22 7.91 3.69
C ILE A 110 1.00 7.52 4.96
N THR A 111 1.31 8.47 5.84
CA THR A 111 2.08 8.21 7.07
C THR A 111 1.34 7.32 8.06
N THR A 112 0.02 7.40 8.07
CA THR A 112 -0.87 6.62 8.95
C THR A 112 -1.42 5.37 8.26
N ASN A 113 -0.94 5.03 7.07
CA ASN A 113 -1.42 3.88 6.33
C ASN A 113 -0.84 2.57 6.88
N CYS A 114 -1.74 1.68 7.32
CA CYS A 114 -1.37 0.36 7.83
C CYS A 114 -0.59 -0.49 6.82
N ALA A 115 -0.90 -0.40 5.52
CA ALA A 115 -0.17 -1.13 4.49
C ALA A 115 1.29 -0.66 4.36
N VAL A 116 1.53 0.65 4.46
CA VAL A 116 2.87 1.25 4.38
C VAL A 116 3.75 0.80 5.56
N LEU A 117 3.15 0.63 6.74
CA LEU A 117 3.84 0.14 7.93
C LEU A 117 4.05 -1.38 7.91
N ALA A 118 3.06 -2.15 7.46
CA ALA A 118 3.08 -3.61 7.58
C ALA A 118 4.00 -4.29 6.56
N ILE A 119 4.05 -3.83 5.30
CA ILE A 119 4.87 -4.44 4.25
C ILE A 119 6.35 -4.53 4.68
N PRO A 120 6.97 -3.43 5.13
CA PRO A 120 8.38 -3.48 5.54
C PRO A 120 8.60 -4.30 6.83
N LEU A 121 7.63 -4.28 7.76
CA LEU A 121 7.71 -5.01 9.03
C LEU A 121 7.60 -6.53 8.83
N PHE A 122 6.69 -6.98 7.97
CA PHE A 122 6.55 -8.40 7.62
C PHE A 122 7.76 -8.92 6.86
N SER A 123 8.33 -8.13 5.95
CA SER A 123 9.55 -8.49 5.25
C SER A 123 10.69 -8.86 6.22
N LEU A 124 10.80 -8.13 7.33
CA LEU A 124 11.78 -8.41 8.38
C LEU A 124 11.38 -9.55 9.31
N TYR A 125 10.09 -9.76 9.55
CA TYR A 125 9.61 -10.92 10.31
C TYR A 125 9.91 -12.25 9.59
N PHE A 126 9.80 -12.25 8.26
CA PHE A 126 10.17 -13.39 7.41
C PHE A 126 11.68 -13.55 7.19
N ASN A 127 12.51 -12.71 7.81
CA ASN A 127 13.98 -12.71 7.68
C ASN A 127 14.48 -12.64 6.23
N HIS A 128 13.81 -11.85 5.39
CA HIS A 128 14.23 -11.67 4.00
C HIS A 128 15.60 -11.01 3.88
N THR A 129 16.38 -11.47 2.89
CA THR A 129 17.62 -10.79 2.50
C THR A 129 17.32 -9.40 1.91
N PHE A 130 18.34 -8.55 1.77
CA PHE A 130 18.15 -7.19 1.21
C PHE A 130 17.42 -7.19 -0.13
N ILE A 131 17.81 -8.10 -1.03
CA ILE A 131 17.24 -8.23 -2.37
C ILE A 131 15.80 -8.73 -2.29
N GLU A 132 15.53 -9.72 -1.44
CA GLU A 132 14.17 -10.22 -1.22
C GLU A 132 13.26 -9.15 -0.62
N CYS A 133 13.76 -8.31 0.29
CA CYS A 133 13.00 -7.21 0.89
C CYS A 133 12.55 -6.20 -0.17
N ILE A 134 13.46 -5.80 -1.08
CA ILE A 134 13.12 -4.90 -2.18
C ILE A 134 12.10 -5.54 -3.13
N LEU A 135 12.31 -6.80 -3.50
CA LEU A 135 11.37 -7.53 -4.36
C LEU A 135 9.99 -7.66 -3.71
N TYR A 136 9.94 -7.92 -2.41
CA TYR A 136 8.72 -8.01 -1.63
C TYR A 136 7.97 -6.66 -1.56
N ALA A 137 8.71 -5.57 -1.32
CA ALA A 137 8.16 -4.22 -1.29
C ALA A 137 7.58 -3.80 -2.66
N ILE A 138 8.30 -4.08 -3.74
CA ILE A 138 7.84 -3.81 -5.12
C ILE A 138 6.59 -4.63 -5.43
N SER A 139 6.64 -5.94 -5.18
CA SER A 139 5.55 -6.88 -5.44
C SER A 139 4.26 -6.45 -4.71
N SER A 140 4.36 -6.15 -3.42
CA SER A 140 3.23 -5.68 -2.59
C SER A 140 2.69 -4.33 -3.05
N SER A 141 3.56 -3.41 -3.45
CA SER A 141 3.18 -2.08 -3.93
C SER A 141 2.44 -2.13 -5.28
N PHE A 142 2.82 -3.05 -6.17
CA PHE A 142 2.08 -3.31 -7.41
C PHE A 142 0.70 -3.89 -7.14
N GLY A 143 0.59 -4.80 -6.16
CA GLY A 143 -0.70 -5.32 -5.69
C GLY A 143 -1.62 -4.21 -5.19
N PHE A 144 -1.10 -3.30 -4.35
CA PHE A 144 -1.83 -2.12 -3.88
C PHE A 144 -2.33 -1.25 -5.04
N THR A 145 -1.43 -0.96 -5.99
CA THR A 145 -1.74 -0.12 -7.16
C THR A 145 -2.84 -0.72 -8.02
N LEU A 146 -2.77 -2.02 -8.32
CA LEU A 146 -3.77 -2.73 -9.11
C LEU A 146 -5.15 -2.67 -8.45
N VAL A 147 -5.21 -2.96 -7.15
CA VAL A 147 -6.47 -2.97 -6.39
C VAL A 147 -7.08 -1.57 -6.30
N MET A 148 -6.27 -0.54 -6.08
CA MET A 148 -6.71 0.86 -6.06
C MET A 148 -7.29 1.29 -7.42
N ILE A 149 -6.64 0.94 -8.53
CA ILE A 149 -7.12 1.29 -9.87
C ILE A 149 -8.45 0.58 -10.17
N VAL A 150 -8.53 -0.74 -9.94
CA VAL A 150 -9.77 -1.50 -10.16
C VAL A 150 -10.92 -0.94 -9.33
N PHE A 151 -10.67 -0.62 -8.07
CA PHE A 151 -11.70 -0.04 -7.20
C PHE A 151 -12.14 1.36 -7.64
N SER A 152 -11.20 2.20 -8.07
CA SER A 152 -11.52 3.52 -8.60
C SER A 152 -12.40 3.42 -9.86
N CYS A 153 -12.10 2.46 -10.75
CA CYS A 153 -12.94 2.18 -11.92
C CYS A 153 -14.36 1.74 -11.52
N ILE A 154 -14.48 0.86 -10.52
CA ILE A 154 -15.78 0.42 -10.02
C ILE A 154 -16.57 1.61 -9.43
N ARG A 155 -15.92 2.47 -8.63
CA ARG A 155 -16.56 3.66 -8.03
C ARG A 155 -17.02 4.69 -9.06
N GLU A 156 -16.24 4.95 -10.10
CA GLU A 156 -16.66 5.85 -11.19
C GLU A 156 -17.90 5.31 -11.91
N ARG A 157 -17.99 3.99 -12.15
CA ARG A 157 -19.19 3.37 -12.75
C ARG A 157 -20.41 3.42 -11.84
N ILE A 158 -20.22 3.24 -10.53
CA ILE A 158 -21.31 3.32 -9.54
C ILE A 158 -21.89 4.73 -9.46
N LEU A 159 -21.04 5.76 -9.56
CA LEU A 159 -21.48 7.16 -9.59
C LEU A 159 -22.43 7.47 -10.77
N LEU A 160 -22.32 6.73 -11.87
CA LEU A 160 -23.19 6.85 -13.05
C LEU A 160 -24.44 5.95 -12.98
N SER A 161 -24.55 5.12 -11.95
CA SER A 161 -25.65 4.16 -11.79
C SER A 161 -26.76 4.72 -10.90
N ASP A 162 -27.99 4.24 -11.09
CA ASP A 162 -29.13 4.61 -10.24
C ASP A 162 -29.04 3.91 -8.87
N ILE A 163 -28.46 4.59 -7.89
CA ILE A 163 -28.34 4.10 -6.52
C ILE A 163 -29.48 4.70 -5.68
N PRO A 164 -30.22 3.89 -4.88
CA PRO A 164 -31.22 4.42 -3.95
C PRO A 164 -30.59 5.45 -3.00
N VAL A 165 -31.27 6.56 -2.77
CA VAL A 165 -30.84 7.68 -1.91
C VAL A 165 -30.17 7.24 -0.59
N PRO A 166 -30.69 6.27 0.20
CA PRO A 166 -30.06 5.88 1.45
C PRO A 166 -28.71 5.18 1.31
N PHE A 167 -28.38 4.65 0.13
CA PHE A 167 -27.12 3.92 -0.12
C PHE A 167 -26.03 4.79 -0.77
N GLN A 168 -26.33 6.04 -1.11
CA GLN A 168 -25.37 6.94 -1.76
C GLN A 168 -24.18 7.27 -0.83
N GLY A 169 -22.98 7.35 -1.40
CA GLY A 169 -21.76 7.70 -0.66
C GLY A 169 -21.08 6.51 0.01
N ALA A 170 -20.77 6.62 1.31
CA ALA A 170 -20.01 5.60 2.04
C ALA A 170 -20.65 4.19 2.07
N PRO A 171 -21.99 4.03 2.18
CA PRO A 171 -22.61 2.70 2.25
C PRO A 171 -22.35 1.85 1.00
N ILE A 172 -22.59 2.38 -0.21
CA ILE A 172 -22.32 1.65 -1.45
C ILE A 172 -20.83 1.36 -1.65
N VAL A 173 -19.96 2.27 -1.21
CA VAL A 173 -18.51 2.08 -1.23
C VAL A 173 -18.12 0.90 -0.33
N LEU A 174 -18.63 0.82 0.89
CA LEU A 174 -18.36 -0.31 1.81
C LEU A 174 -18.92 -1.65 1.28
N ILE A 175 -20.12 -1.63 0.70
CA ILE A 175 -20.70 -2.83 0.06
C ILE A 175 -19.79 -3.31 -1.07
N THR A 176 -19.28 -2.40 -1.90
CA THR A 176 -18.41 -2.79 -3.02
C THR A 176 -17.04 -3.26 -2.55
N VAL A 177 -16.47 -2.67 -1.49
CA VAL A 177 -15.27 -3.20 -0.81
C VAL A 177 -15.50 -4.63 -0.36
N SER A 178 -16.65 -4.91 0.27
CA SER A 178 -16.96 -6.25 0.80
C SER A 178 -17.09 -7.29 -0.32
N LEU A 179 -17.79 -6.97 -1.41
CA LEU A 179 -17.92 -7.84 -2.57
C LEU A 179 -16.57 -8.09 -3.25
N MET A 180 -15.76 -7.04 -3.38
CA MET A 180 -14.42 -7.15 -3.93
C MET A 180 -13.54 -8.05 -3.05
N SER A 181 -13.60 -7.89 -1.72
CA SER A 181 -12.88 -8.76 -0.77
C SER A 181 -13.26 -10.23 -0.91
N ILE A 182 -14.56 -10.54 -1.08
CA ILE A 182 -15.04 -11.92 -1.30
C ILE A 182 -14.46 -12.51 -2.60
N ILE A 183 -14.47 -11.75 -3.69
CA ILE A 183 -13.91 -12.18 -4.98
C ILE A 183 -12.41 -12.50 -4.83
N PHE A 184 -11.67 -11.63 -4.15
CA PHE A 184 -10.24 -11.82 -3.99
C PHE A 184 -9.87 -12.92 -3.00
N MET A 185 -10.70 -13.17 -1.99
CA MET A 185 -10.52 -14.33 -1.11
C MET A 185 -10.67 -15.67 -1.86
N GLY A 186 -11.38 -15.68 -2.99
CA GLY A 186 -11.42 -16.82 -3.90
C GLY A 186 -10.07 -17.20 -4.53
N PHE A 187 -9.11 -16.27 -4.62
CA PHE A 187 -7.75 -16.56 -5.09
C PHE A 187 -6.85 -17.17 -4.00
N LYS A 188 -7.30 -17.17 -2.74
CA LYS A 188 -6.58 -17.75 -1.58
C LYS A 188 -6.61 -19.27 -1.66
N GLY A 189 -5.80 -19.83 -2.55
CA GLY A 189 -5.75 -21.27 -2.86
C GLY A 189 -5.27 -21.59 -4.28
N LEU A 190 -5.04 -20.58 -5.13
CA LEU A 190 -4.65 -20.77 -6.53
C LEU A 190 -3.27 -21.44 -6.68
N ILE A 191 -2.37 -21.26 -5.71
CA ILE A 191 -1.05 -21.90 -5.73
C ILE A 191 -0.81 -22.48 -4.33
N LYS A 192 -0.68 -23.81 -4.25
CA LYS A 192 -0.08 -24.50 -3.11
C LYS A 192 1.41 -24.55 -3.37
N ILE A 193 2.19 -23.91 -2.50
CA ILE A 193 3.61 -24.21 -2.34
C ILE A 193 3.69 -25.37 -1.35
#